data_AF-B0MPK3-F1
#
_entry.id   AF-B0MPK3-F1
#
_cell.length_a   1.000
_cell.length_b   1.000
_cell.length_c   1.000
_cell.angle_alpha   90.00
_cell.angle_beta   90.00
_cell.angle_gamma   90.00
#
_symmetry.space_group_name_H-M   'P 1'
#
loop_
_entity.id
_entity.type
_entity.pdbx_description
1 polymer ?
#
loop_
_entity_poly.entity_id
_entity_poly.type
_entity_poly.pdbx_seq_one_letter_code
_entity_poly.pdbx_strand_id
1 'polypeptide(L)'
;MNRNFKCVLSVARSEYIKWITNPRVIIVGVLLVFMRTLAIEPLLERAAKMEIPLNILEPFVAIGNSGMLVMLMPCVFMVLISDYPKMTGNTLFFIQRTGRFNWFAGQVIFLFMSIISFLCVVLTGSVLLSKGEFSTTWSDVVTKYSARFPDEANSFTSSLLPSNLYNQIPLVTAILQTLALMCAYLFLLSMIIYFFKLIHIQSFGLFAAISIVAAGVVTCSLKMNIMWSFPMANTIVWLHYEEIIGKPIVPIWYSYIYFCIAVIVLILFNLIAVKRFQFANIEQVE
;
A
#
# COMPACT_ATOMS: atom_id res chain seq x y z
N MET A 1 -23.62 6.49 -25.33
CA MET A 1 -22.52 6.99 -24.46
C MET A 1 -21.20 6.60 -25.12
N ASN A 2 -20.56 7.51 -25.86
CA ASN A 2 -19.37 7.16 -26.65
C ASN A 2 -18.20 6.94 -25.68
N ARG A 3 -17.84 5.68 -25.44
CA ARG A 3 -16.74 5.26 -24.56
C ARG A 3 -15.43 5.50 -25.29
N ASN A 4 -14.94 6.73 -25.26
CA ASN A 4 -13.72 7.09 -25.96
C ASN A 4 -12.51 6.82 -25.05
N PHE A 5 -11.85 5.69 -25.25
CA PHE A 5 -10.66 5.28 -24.48
C PHE A 5 -9.56 6.33 -24.48
N LYS A 6 -9.40 7.08 -25.58
CA LYS A 6 -8.42 8.18 -25.68
C LYS A 6 -8.71 9.30 -24.67
N CYS A 7 -10.00 9.61 -24.45
CA CYS A 7 -10.40 10.60 -23.45
C CYS A 7 -10.08 10.12 -22.02
N VAL A 8 -10.36 8.85 -21.72
CA VAL A 8 -10.06 8.23 -20.42
C VAL A 8 -8.56 8.33 -20.11
N LEU A 9 -7.72 7.93 -21.07
CA LEU A 9 -6.27 7.99 -20.91
C LEU A 9 -5.75 9.43 -20.81
N SER A 10 -6.34 10.37 -21.55
CA SER A 10 -5.99 11.79 -21.43
C SER A 10 -6.30 12.36 -20.05
N VAL A 11 -7.43 11.99 -19.44
CA VAL A 11 -7.77 12.38 -18.06
C VAL A 11 -6.73 11.82 -17.10
N ALA A 12 -6.48 10.50 -17.18
CA ALA A 12 -5.51 9.81 -16.32
C ALA A 12 -4.11 10.43 -16.42
N ARG A 13 -3.63 10.71 -17.64
CA ARG A 13 -2.33 11.34 -17.88
C ARG A 13 -2.27 12.75 -17.28
N SER A 14 -3.32 13.55 -17.44
CA SER A 14 -3.33 14.91 -16.90
C SER A 14 -3.26 14.91 -15.37
N GLU A 15 -3.98 14.01 -14.71
CA GLU A 15 -3.95 13.87 -13.25
C GLU A 15 -2.61 13.31 -12.78
N TYR A 16 -2.02 12.37 -13.53
CA TYR A 16 -0.71 11.80 -13.23
C TYR A 16 0.40 12.86 -13.23
N ILE A 17 0.41 13.73 -14.24
CA ILE A 17 1.37 14.84 -14.30
C ILE A 17 1.17 15.81 -13.13
N LYS A 18 -0.08 16.17 -12.81
CA LYS A 18 -0.38 17.03 -11.65
C LYS A 18 0.06 16.40 -10.32
N TRP A 19 -0.01 15.08 -10.22
CA TRP A 19 0.41 14.34 -9.02
C TRP A 19 1.93 14.34 -8.86
N ILE A 20 2.69 14.00 -9.91
CA ILE A 20 4.16 13.99 -9.85
C ILE A 20 4.74 15.38 -9.58
N THR A 21 4.17 16.42 -10.19
CA THR A 21 4.63 17.80 -9.99
C THR A 21 4.19 18.39 -8.65
N ASN A 22 3.39 17.66 -7.86
CA ASN A 22 2.93 18.15 -6.57
C ASN A 22 4.09 18.18 -5.57
N PRO A 23 4.32 19.29 -4.84
CA PRO A 23 5.36 19.36 -3.80
C PRO A 23 5.24 18.28 -2.73
N ARG A 24 4.04 17.72 -2.51
CA ARG A 24 3.84 16.59 -1.58
C ARG A 24 4.64 15.33 -1.95
N VAL A 25 5.06 15.17 -3.19
CA VAL A 25 5.90 14.02 -3.61
C VAL A 25 7.23 13.99 -2.84
N ILE A 26 7.70 15.11 -2.27
CA ILE A 26 8.87 15.16 -1.36
C ILE A 26 8.70 14.20 -0.17
N ILE A 27 7.46 13.95 0.28
CA ILE A 27 7.17 13.01 1.38
C ILE A 27 7.61 11.59 1.02
N VAL A 28 7.62 11.20 -0.26
CA VAL A 28 8.17 9.91 -0.70
C VAL A 28 9.68 9.83 -0.41
N GLY A 29 10.42 10.93 -0.55
CA GLY A 29 11.83 10.98 -0.14
C GLY A 29 12.00 10.79 1.37
N VAL A 30 11.15 11.42 2.18
CA VAL A 30 11.13 11.25 3.64
C VAL A 30 10.81 9.79 4.01
N LEU A 31 9.85 9.17 3.34
CA LEU A 31 9.54 7.75 3.45
C LEU A 31 10.77 6.88 3.23
N LEU A 32 11.55 7.12 2.16
CA LEU A 32 12.76 6.35 1.88
C LEU A 32 13.83 6.49 2.99
N VAL A 33 13.95 7.68 3.59
CA VAL A 33 14.83 7.89 4.75
C VAL A 33 14.34 7.07 5.95
N PHE A 34 13.04 7.09 6.26
CA PHE A 34 12.48 6.25 7.34
C PHE A 34 12.65 4.76 7.08
N MET A 35 12.46 4.31 5.84
CA MET A 35 12.69 2.92 5.47
C MET A 35 14.14 2.52 5.71
N ARG A 36 15.08 3.40 5.38
CA ARG A 36 16.50 3.17 5.63
C ARG A 36 16.79 3.01 7.11
N THR A 37 16.35 3.95 7.93
CA THR A 37 16.67 3.99 9.36
C THR A 37 15.96 2.90 10.16
N LEU A 38 14.70 2.59 9.82
CA LEU A 38 13.89 1.64 10.59
C LEU A 38 14.00 0.19 10.12
N ALA A 39 14.38 -0.06 8.87
CA ALA A 39 14.46 -1.42 8.34
C ALA A 39 15.84 -1.78 7.79
N ILE A 40 16.41 -0.95 6.90
CA ILE A 40 17.63 -1.32 6.16
C ILE A 40 18.86 -1.31 7.07
N GLU A 41 19.07 -0.25 7.84
CA GLU A 41 20.23 -0.11 8.73
C GLU A 41 20.27 -1.21 9.80
N PRO A 42 19.17 -1.52 10.51
CA PRO A 42 19.16 -2.64 11.46
C PRO A 42 19.48 -4.00 10.82
N LEU A 43 19.02 -4.24 9.59
CA LEU A 43 19.35 -5.49 8.88
C LEU A 43 20.81 -5.52 8.41
N LEU A 44 21.36 -4.38 8.00
CA LEU A 44 22.77 -4.24 7.64
C LEU A 44 23.70 -4.41 8.84
N GLU A 45 23.33 -3.91 10.02
CA GLU A 45 24.09 -4.13 11.25
C GLU A 45 24.14 -5.61 11.62
N ARG A 46 23.05 -6.36 11.41
CA ARG A 46 23.01 -7.81 11.58
C ARG A 46 23.89 -8.54 10.58
N ALA A 47 23.85 -8.11 9.31
CA ALA A 47 24.70 -8.64 8.27
C ALA A 47 26.18 -8.43 8.60
N ALA A 48 26.54 -7.23 9.07
CA ALA A 48 27.89 -6.91 9.51
C ALA A 48 28.33 -7.76 10.72
N LYS A 49 27.48 -7.96 11.72
CA LYS A 49 27.76 -8.83 12.88
C LYS A 49 27.98 -10.30 12.50
N MET A 50 27.26 -10.80 11.50
CA MET A 50 27.42 -12.18 11.04
C MET A 50 28.48 -12.37 9.96
N GLU A 51 29.02 -11.28 9.42
CA GLU A 51 29.96 -11.26 8.29
C GLU A 51 29.39 -11.96 7.04
N ILE A 52 28.07 -11.86 6.83
CA ILE A 52 27.36 -12.49 5.71
C ILE A 52 26.59 -11.40 4.96
N PRO A 53 26.58 -11.41 3.61
CA PRO A 53 25.81 -10.45 2.84
C PRO A 53 24.30 -10.61 3.04
N LEU A 54 23.60 -9.48 3.19
CA LEU A 54 22.14 -9.40 3.16
C LEU A 54 21.65 -9.49 1.72
N ASN A 55 20.46 -10.05 1.51
CA ASN A 55 19.85 -10.01 0.18
C ASN A 55 19.15 -8.65 -0.03
N ILE A 56 19.42 -8.02 -1.18
CA ILE A 56 18.93 -6.69 -1.57
C ILE A 56 17.40 -6.56 -1.52
N LEU A 57 16.67 -7.67 -1.68
CA LEU A 57 15.20 -7.68 -1.73
C LEU A 57 14.55 -7.86 -0.35
N GLU A 58 15.29 -8.28 0.66
CA GLU A 58 14.76 -8.56 2.00
C GLU A 58 14.21 -7.32 2.72
N PRO A 59 14.85 -6.14 2.63
CA PRO A 59 14.30 -4.96 3.29
C PRO A 59 12.93 -4.55 2.75
N PHE A 60 12.66 -4.74 1.46
CA PHE A 60 11.34 -4.48 0.90
C PHE A 60 10.27 -5.37 1.57
N VAL A 61 10.58 -6.65 1.70
CA VAL A 61 9.69 -7.63 2.35
C VAL A 61 9.52 -7.31 3.84
N ALA A 62 10.59 -6.90 4.51
CA ALA A 62 10.57 -6.48 5.92
C ALA A 62 9.61 -5.31 6.14
N ILE A 63 9.65 -4.30 5.27
CA ILE A 63 8.79 -3.12 5.41
C ILE A 63 7.32 -3.45 5.10
N GLY A 64 7.08 -4.30 4.10
CA GLY A 64 5.73 -4.71 3.69
C GLY A 64 5.06 -5.74 4.58
N ASN A 65 5.83 -6.49 5.37
CA ASN A 65 5.31 -7.56 6.23
C ASN A 65 5.53 -7.33 7.71
N SER A 66 6.37 -6.38 8.12
CA SER A 66 6.50 -6.05 9.55
C SER A 66 5.18 -5.54 10.09
N GLY A 67 4.69 -6.15 11.17
CA GLY A 67 3.45 -5.72 11.82
C GLY A 67 3.50 -4.26 12.31
N MET A 68 4.70 -3.71 12.54
CA MET A 68 4.90 -2.33 12.98
C MET A 68 5.07 -1.35 11.80
N LEU A 69 5.84 -1.73 10.77
CA LEU A 69 6.17 -0.81 9.67
C LEU A 69 5.16 -0.82 8.52
N VAL A 70 4.32 -1.86 8.41
CA VAL A 70 3.40 -2.01 7.26
C VAL A 70 2.41 -0.85 7.14
N MET A 71 2.07 -0.15 8.25
CA MET A 71 1.20 1.02 8.22
C MET A 71 1.83 2.24 7.52
N LEU A 72 3.16 2.30 7.44
CA LEU A 72 3.88 3.47 6.99
C LEU A 72 3.64 3.73 5.49
N MET A 73 3.61 2.68 4.67
CA MET A 73 3.30 2.77 3.24
C MET A 73 1.87 3.31 2.96
N PRO A 74 0.79 2.74 3.52
CA PRO A 74 -0.57 3.29 3.42
C PRO A 74 -0.70 4.72 3.92
N CYS A 75 -0.12 5.04 5.08
CA CYS A 75 -0.22 6.39 5.64
C CYS A 75 0.40 7.44 4.72
N VAL A 76 1.63 7.20 4.23
CA VAL A 76 2.29 8.12 3.30
C VAL A 76 1.49 8.24 2.01
N PHE A 77 1.05 7.11 1.44
CA PHE A 77 0.29 7.14 0.19
C PHE A 77 -1.04 7.91 0.35
N MET A 78 -1.77 7.71 1.45
CA MET A 78 -3.01 8.45 1.75
C MET A 78 -2.78 9.96 1.81
N VAL A 79 -1.66 10.42 2.38
CA VAL A 79 -1.32 11.85 2.40
C VAL A 79 -1.04 12.39 0.99
N LEU A 80 -0.41 11.59 0.12
CA LEU A 80 -0.17 11.98 -1.28
C LEU A 80 -1.48 12.13 -2.07
N ILE A 81 -2.49 11.33 -1.77
CA ILE A 81 -3.78 11.33 -2.47
C ILE A 81 -4.91 12.02 -1.69
N SER A 82 -4.65 12.67 -0.55
CA SER A 82 -5.70 13.23 0.30
C SER A 82 -6.56 14.28 -0.42
N ASP A 83 -5.96 15.01 -1.36
CA ASP A 83 -6.62 16.05 -2.14
C ASP A 83 -7.20 15.52 -3.46
N TYR A 84 -7.19 14.21 -3.65
CA TYR A 84 -7.67 13.58 -4.86
C TYR A 84 -9.16 13.16 -4.74
N PRO A 85 -10.00 13.36 -5.76
CA PRO A 85 -9.73 14.05 -7.03
C PRO A 85 -9.68 15.57 -6.86
N LYS A 86 -8.81 16.28 -7.58
CA LYS A 86 -8.80 17.75 -7.53
C LYS A 86 -9.99 18.30 -8.33
N MET A 87 -11.00 18.77 -7.61
CA MET A 87 -12.20 19.38 -8.18
C MET A 87 -11.98 20.89 -8.30
N THR A 88 -11.24 21.32 -9.32
CA THR A 88 -11.02 22.75 -9.64
C THR A 88 -12.04 23.19 -10.71
N GLY A 89 -12.25 24.50 -10.91
CA GLY A 89 -13.12 25.02 -11.99
C GLY A 89 -12.81 24.43 -13.39
N ASN A 90 -11.52 24.19 -13.69
CA ASN A 90 -11.10 23.53 -14.94
C ASN A 90 -11.58 22.07 -15.07
N THR A 91 -11.74 21.36 -13.95
CA THR A 91 -12.24 19.99 -13.91
C THR A 91 -13.71 19.92 -14.36
N LEU A 92 -14.50 20.96 -14.06
CA LEU A 92 -15.89 21.08 -14.52
C LEU A 92 -15.99 21.03 -16.05
N PHE A 93 -15.22 21.88 -16.72
CA PHE A 93 -15.16 21.95 -18.18
C PHE A 93 -14.65 20.64 -18.80
N PHE A 94 -13.70 19.99 -18.14
CA PHE A 94 -13.18 18.69 -18.59
C PHE A 94 -14.26 17.60 -18.53
N ILE A 95 -15.05 17.56 -17.45
CA ILE A 95 -16.12 16.58 -17.24
C ILE A 95 -17.27 16.80 -18.21
N GLN A 96 -17.65 18.04 -18.49
CA GLN A 96 -18.68 18.35 -19.49
C GLN A 96 -18.28 17.86 -20.89
N ARG A 97 -16.99 17.97 -21.27
CA ARG A 97 -16.49 17.54 -22.59
C ARG A 97 -16.25 16.04 -22.71
N THR A 98 -15.70 15.40 -21.67
CA THR A 98 -15.36 13.96 -21.71
C THR A 98 -16.52 13.05 -21.29
N GLY A 99 -17.45 13.55 -20.50
CA GLY A 99 -18.55 12.81 -19.90
C GLY A 99 -18.15 12.17 -18.56
N ARG A 100 -19.12 12.12 -17.63
CA ARG A 100 -18.92 11.67 -16.23
C ARG A 100 -18.28 10.29 -16.10
N PHE A 101 -18.70 9.34 -16.95
CA PHE A 101 -18.18 7.96 -16.91
C PHE A 101 -16.73 7.89 -17.38
N ASN A 102 -16.37 8.58 -18.47
CA ASN A 102 -15.00 8.57 -18.98
C ASN A 102 -14.06 9.28 -18.01
N TRP A 103 -14.53 10.35 -17.35
CA TRP A 103 -13.79 10.99 -16.27
C TRP A 103 -13.56 10.03 -15.10
N PHE A 104 -14.61 9.38 -14.59
CA PHE A 104 -14.48 8.38 -13.52
C PHE A 104 -13.48 7.26 -13.87
N ALA A 105 -13.62 6.66 -15.06
CA ALA A 105 -12.68 5.64 -15.52
C ALA A 105 -11.24 6.18 -15.59
N GLY A 106 -11.05 7.44 -15.99
CA GLY A 106 -9.74 8.09 -16.03
C GLY A 106 -9.17 8.26 -14.62
N GLN A 107 -10.01 8.61 -13.65
CA GLN A 107 -9.64 8.71 -12.25
C GLN A 107 -9.20 7.34 -11.69
N VAL A 108 -9.91 6.26 -12.04
CA VAL A 108 -9.53 4.90 -11.61
C VAL A 108 -8.19 4.46 -12.21
N ILE A 109 -7.97 4.70 -13.51
CA ILE A 109 -6.69 4.38 -14.17
C ILE A 109 -5.53 5.17 -13.56
N PHE A 110 -5.74 6.46 -13.26
CA PHE A 110 -4.75 7.26 -12.55
C PHE A 110 -4.38 6.65 -11.19
N LEU A 111 -5.36 6.20 -10.41
CA LEU A 111 -5.10 5.58 -9.10
C LEU A 111 -4.24 4.33 -9.24
N PHE A 112 -4.50 3.48 -10.23
CA PHE A 112 -3.64 2.32 -10.50
C PHE A 112 -2.22 2.74 -10.90
N MET A 113 -2.07 3.73 -11.78
CA MET A 113 -0.77 4.22 -12.21
C MET A 113 0.04 4.83 -11.05
N SER A 114 -0.60 5.60 -10.17
CA SER A 114 0.06 6.22 -9.02
C SER A 114 0.48 5.18 -7.97
N ILE A 115 -0.35 4.18 -7.70
CA ILE A 115 -0.02 3.05 -6.80
C ILE A 115 1.18 2.27 -7.34
N ILE A 116 1.16 1.88 -8.62
CA ILE A 116 2.28 1.16 -9.24
C ILE A 116 3.56 2.00 -9.15
N SER A 117 3.48 3.29 -9.49
CA SER A 117 4.63 4.19 -9.43
C SER A 117 5.20 4.31 -8.01
N PHE A 118 4.32 4.44 -7.01
CA PHE A 118 4.70 4.51 -5.60
C PHE A 118 5.40 3.22 -5.14
N LEU A 119 4.83 2.05 -5.44
CA LEU A 119 5.43 0.76 -5.07
C LEU A 119 6.75 0.52 -5.79
N CYS A 120 6.89 0.94 -7.06
CA CYS A 120 8.15 0.90 -7.79
C CYS A 120 9.22 1.78 -7.12
N VAL A 121 8.89 3.00 -6.69
CA VAL A 121 9.84 3.87 -5.97
C VAL A 121 10.27 3.25 -4.65
N VAL A 122 9.33 2.67 -3.88
CA VAL A 122 9.63 1.98 -2.62
C VAL A 122 10.53 0.77 -2.84
N LEU A 123 10.25 -0.05 -3.87
CA LEU A 123 11.04 -1.23 -4.20
C LEU A 123 12.45 -0.84 -4.66
N THR A 124 12.56 0.08 -5.62
CA THR A 124 13.86 0.57 -6.10
C THR A 124 14.66 1.26 -5.00
N GLY A 125 14.01 2.04 -4.13
CA GLY A 125 14.65 2.64 -2.97
C GLY A 125 15.19 1.60 -1.99
N SER A 126 14.42 0.54 -1.71
CA SER A 126 14.88 -0.59 -0.89
C SER A 126 16.12 -1.25 -1.51
N VAL A 127 16.08 -1.49 -2.81
CA VAL A 127 17.18 -2.12 -3.56
C VAL A 127 18.45 -1.26 -3.53
N LEU A 128 18.34 0.03 -3.83
CA LEU A 128 19.48 0.95 -3.91
C LEU A 128 20.14 1.19 -2.56
N LEU A 129 19.37 1.15 -1.48
CA LEU A 129 19.85 1.44 -0.13
C LEU A 129 20.42 0.20 0.58
N SER A 130 20.05 -1.02 0.16
CA SER A 130 20.37 -2.27 0.87
C SER A 130 21.82 -2.76 0.75
N LYS A 131 22.65 -2.22 -0.16
CA LYS A 131 24.08 -2.60 -0.37
C LYS A 131 24.40 -4.12 -0.35
N GLY A 132 23.42 -4.97 -0.62
CA GLY A 132 23.50 -6.42 -0.44
C GLY A 132 23.89 -7.16 -1.72
N GLU A 133 23.72 -8.48 -1.71
CA GLU A 133 23.83 -9.33 -2.90
C GLU A 133 22.45 -9.72 -3.43
N PHE A 134 22.36 -9.93 -4.74
CA PHE A 134 21.12 -10.39 -5.36
C PHE A 134 21.03 -11.92 -5.28
N SER A 135 20.00 -12.42 -4.60
CA SER A 135 19.67 -13.85 -4.57
C SER A 135 18.16 -14.06 -4.66
N THR A 136 17.74 -15.25 -5.09
CA THR A 136 16.32 -15.66 -5.09
C THR A 136 15.90 -16.32 -3.78
N THR A 137 16.86 -16.60 -2.88
CA THR A 137 16.62 -17.23 -1.58
C THR A 137 16.79 -16.23 -0.44
N TRP A 138 16.19 -16.55 0.70
CA TRP A 138 16.48 -15.85 1.96
C TRP A 138 17.97 -15.97 2.29
N SER A 139 18.52 -14.89 2.83
CA SER A 139 19.88 -14.82 3.34
C SER A 139 19.97 -15.53 4.68
N ASP A 140 21.16 -16.03 4.98
CA ASP A 140 21.47 -16.58 6.30
C ASP A 140 21.36 -15.51 7.40
N VAL A 141 21.43 -14.22 7.03
CA VAL A 141 21.21 -13.08 7.91
C VAL A 141 19.81 -13.07 8.49
N VAL A 142 18.81 -13.42 7.71
CA VAL A 142 17.42 -13.42 8.17
C VAL A 142 17.07 -14.75 8.86
N THR A 143 17.57 -15.87 8.34
CA THR A 143 17.12 -17.20 8.77
C THR A 143 17.86 -17.72 10.01
N LYS A 144 19.16 -17.44 10.15
CA LYS A 144 20.02 -18.04 11.19
C LYS A 144 20.41 -17.08 12.31
N TYR A 145 20.08 -15.78 12.22
CA TYR A 145 20.51 -14.80 13.20
C TYR A 145 20.04 -15.11 14.62
N SER A 146 18.74 -15.40 14.79
CA SER A 146 18.18 -15.70 16.12
C SER A 146 18.75 -16.98 16.74
N ALA A 147 19.24 -17.93 15.92
CA ALA A 147 19.91 -19.12 16.41
C ALA A 147 21.36 -18.86 16.83
N ARG A 148 22.03 -17.89 16.18
CA ARG A 148 23.43 -17.53 16.47
C ARG A 148 23.56 -16.52 17.62
N PHE A 149 22.57 -15.64 17.79
CA PHE A 149 22.51 -14.65 18.87
C PHE A 149 21.17 -14.73 19.62
N PRO A 150 21.03 -15.69 20.56
CA PRO A 150 19.79 -15.91 21.30
C PRO A 150 19.36 -14.68 22.11
N ASP A 151 20.33 -13.93 22.65
CA ASP A 151 20.08 -12.74 23.47
C ASP A 151 19.41 -11.60 22.68
N GLU A 152 19.57 -11.57 21.35
CA GLU A 152 18.96 -10.58 20.47
C GLU A 152 17.70 -11.08 19.75
N ALA A 153 17.24 -12.30 20.05
CA ALA A 153 16.11 -12.92 19.37
C ALA A 153 14.81 -12.13 19.53
N ASN A 154 14.61 -11.45 20.67
CA ASN A 154 13.43 -10.62 20.95
C ASN A 154 13.60 -9.14 20.58
N SER A 155 14.67 -8.78 19.86
CA SER A 155 14.89 -7.39 19.45
C SER A 155 13.92 -6.94 18.36
N PHE A 156 13.76 -5.62 18.22
CA PHE A 156 12.92 -4.98 17.21
C PHE A 156 13.19 -5.53 15.80
N THR A 157 14.46 -5.70 15.44
CA THR A 157 14.89 -6.18 14.13
C THR A 157 14.42 -7.61 13.83
N SER A 158 14.24 -8.47 14.85
CA SER A 158 13.64 -9.81 14.67
C SER A 158 12.15 -9.75 14.38
N SER A 159 11.47 -8.70 14.86
CA SER A 159 10.05 -8.47 14.58
C SER A 159 9.80 -7.85 13.19
N LEU A 160 10.86 -7.40 12.49
CA LEU A 160 10.76 -6.91 11.12
C LEU A 160 10.51 -8.04 10.12
N LEU A 161 11.21 -9.17 10.30
CA LEU A 161 11.08 -10.37 9.48
C LEU A 161 10.79 -11.57 10.41
N PRO A 162 9.51 -11.85 10.70
CA PRO A 162 9.14 -12.94 11.59
C PRO A 162 9.52 -14.30 10.99
N SER A 163 9.81 -15.25 11.88
CA SER A 163 10.17 -16.65 11.55
C SER A 163 9.17 -17.33 10.62
N ASN A 164 7.88 -17.05 10.82
CA ASN A 164 6.79 -17.58 10.00
C ASN A 164 6.95 -17.23 8.52
N LEU A 165 7.50 -16.05 8.22
CA LEU A 165 7.60 -15.54 6.85
C LEU A 165 8.67 -16.29 6.07
N TYR A 166 9.90 -16.34 6.59
CA TYR A 166 11.03 -16.91 5.86
C TYR A 166 11.08 -18.44 5.91
N ASN A 167 10.53 -19.08 6.95
CA ASN A 167 10.51 -20.53 7.06
C ASN A 167 9.48 -21.20 6.13
N GLN A 168 8.45 -20.47 5.72
CA GLN A 168 7.28 -21.06 5.07
C GLN A 168 7.05 -20.54 3.66
N ILE A 169 7.52 -19.33 3.37
CA ILE A 169 7.27 -18.67 2.09
C ILE A 169 8.60 -18.37 1.39
N PRO A 170 8.81 -18.87 0.16
CA PRO A 170 9.96 -18.48 -0.64
C PRO A 170 10.01 -16.96 -0.85
N LEU A 171 11.21 -16.39 -0.85
CA LEU A 171 11.42 -14.94 -0.95
C LEU A 171 10.69 -14.30 -2.14
N VAL A 172 10.81 -14.89 -3.33
CA VAL A 172 10.15 -14.39 -4.55
C VAL A 172 8.63 -14.38 -4.41
N THR A 173 8.06 -15.44 -3.83
CA THR A 173 6.62 -15.55 -3.58
C THR A 173 6.16 -14.50 -2.57
N ALA A 174 6.92 -14.31 -1.49
CA ALA A 174 6.64 -13.28 -0.48
C ALA A 174 6.63 -11.88 -1.10
N ILE A 175 7.59 -11.55 -1.97
CA ILE A 175 7.65 -10.26 -2.67
C ILE A 175 6.42 -10.05 -3.55
N LEU A 176 6.09 -11.03 -4.41
CA LEU A 176 4.97 -10.92 -5.34
C LEU A 176 3.62 -10.78 -4.61
N GLN A 177 3.42 -11.58 -3.56
CA GLN A 177 2.20 -11.51 -2.75
C GLN A 177 2.12 -10.18 -1.99
N THR A 178 3.23 -9.71 -1.42
CA THR A 178 3.31 -8.41 -0.74
C THR A 178 2.98 -7.27 -1.70
N LEU A 179 3.55 -7.26 -2.91
CA LEU A 179 3.25 -6.26 -3.94
C LEU A 179 1.78 -6.29 -4.35
N ALA A 180 1.23 -7.48 -4.62
CA ALA A 180 -0.15 -7.63 -5.08
C ALA A 180 -1.17 -7.20 -4.01
N LEU A 181 -1.00 -7.67 -2.77
CA LEU A 181 -1.91 -7.33 -1.67
C LEU A 181 -1.76 -5.88 -1.24
N MET A 182 -0.54 -5.33 -1.20
CA MET A 182 -0.33 -3.90 -0.91
C MET A 182 -0.96 -3.02 -1.99
N CYS A 183 -0.85 -3.40 -3.27
CA CYS A 183 -1.53 -2.70 -4.36
C CYS A 183 -3.06 -2.68 -4.15
N ALA A 184 -3.65 -3.84 -3.83
CA ALA A 184 -5.08 -3.95 -3.54
C ALA A 184 -5.51 -3.12 -2.32
N TYR A 185 -4.68 -3.11 -1.28
CA TYR A 185 -4.92 -2.33 -0.07
C TYR A 185 -4.90 -0.82 -0.31
N LEU A 186 -3.85 -0.31 -0.97
CA LEU A 186 -3.76 1.11 -1.32
C LEU A 186 -4.91 1.53 -2.24
N PHE A 187 -5.31 0.66 -3.17
CA PHE A 187 -6.44 0.91 -4.06
C PHE A 187 -7.77 0.98 -3.32
N LEU A 188 -8.01 0.07 -2.38
CA LEU A 188 -9.19 0.07 -1.52
C LEU A 188 -9.29 1.37 -0.72
N LEU A 189 -8.21 1.79 -0.05
CA LEU A 189 -8.19 3.06 0.71
C LEU A 189 -8.43 4.27 -0.20
N SER A 190 -7.84 4.27 -1.39
CA SER A 190 -8.03 5.35 -2.37
C SER A 190 -9.49 5.47 -2.81
N MET A 191 -10.16 4.34 -3.03
CA MET A 191 -11.55 4.30 -3.43
C MET A 191 -12.50 4.78 -2.32
N ILE A 192 -12.15 4.57 -1.06
CA ILE A 192 -12.89 5.10 0.10
C ILE A 192 -12.77 6.62 0.14
N ILE A 193 -11.54 7.16 0.03
CA ILE A 193 -11.30 8.61 0.00
C ILE A 193 -12.05 9.25 -1.18
N TYR A 194 -11.96 8.63 -2.36
CA TYR A 194 -12.63 9.08 -3.57
C TYR A 194 -14.16 9.13 -3.39
N PHE A 195 -14.76 8.13 -2.74
CA PHE A 195 -16.20 8.08 -2.46
C PHE A 195 -16.68 9.24 -1.60
N PHE A 196 -16.04 9.47 -0.46
CA PHE A 196 -16.42 10.57 0.44
C PHE A 196 -16.23 11.94 -0.19
N LYS A 197 -15.22 12.07 -1.05
CA LYS A 197 -15.02 13.29 -1.82
C LYS A 197 -16.14 13.56 -2.82
N LEU A 198 -16.68 12.53 -3.45
CA LEU A 198 -17.87 12.66 -4.31
C LEU A 198 -19.13 13.03 -3.52
N ILE A 199 -19.20 12.79 -2.21
CA ILE A 199 -20.35 13.19 -1.38
C ILE A 199 -20.14 14.60 -0.78
N HIS A 200 -19.08 15.31 -1.19
CA HIS A 200 -18.69 16.63 -0.67
C HIS A 200 -18.29 16.66 0.81
N ILE A 201 -18.02 15.51 1.44
CA ILE A 201 -17.56 15.43 2.84
C ILE A 201 -16.06 15.11 2.86
N GLN A 202 -15.25 16.02 2.32
CA GLN A 202 -13.84 15.75 1.98
C GLN A 202 -12.98 15.36 3.19
N SER A 203 -13.11 16.07 4.30
CA SER A 203 -12.35 15.80 5.53
C SER A 203 -12.68 14.43 6.14
N PHE A 204 -13.89 13.92 5.91
CA PHE A 204 -14.33 12.63 6.44
C PHE A 204 -13.73 11.45 5.68
N GLY A 205 -13.43 11.60 4.39
CA GLY A 205 -12.80 10.53 3.60
C GLY A 205 -11.42 10.13 4.12
N LEU A 206 -10.57 11.12 4.38
CA LEU A 206 -9.25 10.89 4.96
C LEU A 206 -9.35 10.35 6.39
N PHE A 207 -10.25 10.91 7.21
CA PHE A 207 -10.49 10.43 8.57
C PHE A 207 -10.95 8.97 8.61
N ALA A 208 -11.87 8.57 7.73
CA ALA A 208 -12.34 7.19 7.61
C ALA A 208 -11.21 6.24 7.20
N ALA A 209 -10.40 6.63 6.22
CA ALA A 209 -9.26 5.82 5.79
C ALA A 209 -8.21 5.64 6.91
N ILE A 210 -7.84 6.73 7.60
CA ILE A 210 -6.93 6.67 8.77
C ILE A 210 -7.51 5.79 9.88
N SER A 211 -8.81 5.89 10.17
CA SER A 211 -9.48 5.07 11.19
C SER A 211 -9.43 3.58 10.84
N ILE A 212 -9.61 3.22 9.57
CA ILE A 212 -9.49 1.84 9.10
C ILE A 212 -8.07 1.31 9.28
N VAL A 213 -7.06 2.12 8.95
CA VAL A 213 -5.65 1.73 9.16
C VAL A 213 -5.37 1.56 10.65
N ALA A 214 -5.76 2.52 11.48
CA ALA A 214 -5.54 2.48 12.93
C ALA A 214 -6.21 1.26 13.59
N ALA A 215 -7.47 0.98 13.24
CA ALA A 215 -8.18 -0.20 13.72
C ALA A 215 -7.51 -1.50 13.24
N GLY A 216 -7.00 -1.52 12.00
CA GLY A 216 -6.18 -2.62 11.49
C GLY A 216 -4.92 -2.86 12.33
N VAL A 217 -4.18 -1.80 12.68
CA VAL A 217 -2.97 -1.90 13.52
C VAL A 217 -3.30 -2.46 14.90
N VAL A 218 -4.33 -1.91 15.56
CA VAL A 218 -4.73 -2.34 16.90
C VAL A 218 -5.17 -3.79 16.90
N THR A 219 -6.02 -4.20 15.95
CA THR A 219 -6.53 -5.57 15.89
C THR A 219 -5.46 -6.60 15.52
N CYS A 220 -4.50 -6.25 14.66
CA CYS A 220 -3.35 -7.10 14.33
C CYS A 220 -2.38 -7.22 15.51
N SER A 221 -2.08 -6.11 16.20
CA SER A 221 -1.18 -6.09 17.35
C SER A 221 -1.73 -6.92 18.52
N LEU A 222 -3.05 -6.82 18.77
CA LEU A 222 -3.74 -7.59 19.80
C LEU A 222 -4.13 -9.02 19.36
N LYS A 223 -3.80 -9.43 18.12
CA LYS A 223 -4.16 -10.73 17.53
C LYS A 223 -5.64 -11.11 17.72
N MET A 224 -6.54 -10.13 17.57
CA MET A 224 -7.99 -10.36 17.74
C MET A 224 -8.57 -11.10 16.54
N ASN A 225 -9.56 -11.98 16.75
CA ASN A 225 -10.23 -12.71 15.66
C ASN A 225 -10.83 -11.79 14.57
N ILE A 226 -11.21 -10.56 14.94
CA ILE A 226 -11.79 -9.57 14.02
C ILE A 226 -10.77 -8.91 13.09
N MET A 227 -9.46 -9.18 13.25
CA MET A 227 -8.40 -8.58 12.42
C MET A 227 -8.61 -8.83 10.92
N TRP A 228 -9.13 -9.99 10.55
CA TRP A 228 -9.40 -10.38 9.15
C TRP A 228 -10.48 -9.56 8.46
N SER A 229 -11.28 -8.80 9.21
CA SER A 229 -12.23 -7.84 8.64
C SER A 229 -11.54 -6.57 8.13
N PHE A 230 -10.32 -6.29 8.61
CA PHE A 230 -9.53 -5.12 8.22
C PHE A 230 -8.55 -5.47 7.09
N PRO A 231 -8.32 -4.52 6.16
CA PRO A 231 -7.47 -4.76 5.01
C PRO A 231 -5.99 -4.96 5.38
N MET A 232 -5.54 -4.44 6.52
CA MET A 232 -4.15 -4.59 6.98
C MET A 232 -3.79 -6.05 7.26
N ALA A 233 -4.63 -6.80 7.99
CA ALA A 233 -4.39 -8.21 8.28
C ALA A 233 -4.30 -9.05 6.99
N ASN A 234 -5.17 -8.76 6.03
CA ASN A 234 -5.20 -9.40 4.71
C ASN A 234 -3.99 -9.04 3.82
N THR A 235 -3.22 -8.02 4.18
CA THR A 235 -2.02 -7.61 3.41
C THR A 235 -0.75 -8.29 3.93
N ILE A 236 -0.70 -8.58 5.23
CA ILE A 236 0.47 -9.18 5.89
C ILE A 236 0.50 -10.67 5.57
N VAL A 237 1.49 -11.10 4.79
CA VAL A 237 1.51 -12.47 4.25
C VAL A 237 1.73 -13.51 5.36
N TRP A 238 2.63 -13.26 6.31
CA TRP A 238 2.93 -14.24 7.37
C TRP A 238 1.79 -14.46 8.37
N LEU A 239 0.86 -13.52 8.50
CA LEU A 239 -0.28 -13.65 9.43
C LEU A 239 -1.23 -14.79 9.01
N HIS A 240 -1.15 -15.21 7.75
CA HIS A 240 -1.94 -16.31 7.19
C HIS A 240 -1.50 -17.67 7.69
N TYR A 241 -0.32 -17.79 8.32
CA TYR A 241 0.25 -19.07 8.72
C TYR A 241 0.60 -19.13 10.20
N GLU A 242 0.44 -20.32 10.78
CA GLU A 242 0.93 -20.64 12.12
C GLU A 242 2.46 -20.62 12.19
N GLU A 243 3.01 -20.22 13.33
CA GLU A 243 4.45 -19.98 13.51
C GLU A 243 5.34 -21.21 13.32
N ILE A 244 4.88 -22.37 13.76
CA ILE A 244 5.71 -23.59 13.84
C ILE A 244 5.33 -24.63 12.80
N ILE A 245 4.03 -24.83 12.55
CA ILE A 245 3.52 -25.97 11.77
C ILE A 245 3.26 -25.59 10.30
N GLY A 246 3.30 -24.30 9.96
CA GLY A 246 3.04 -23.80 8.60
C GLY A 246 1.62 -24.08 8.12
N LYS A 247 0.70 -24.44 9.01
CA LYS A 247 -0.72 -24.57 8.68
C LYS A 247 -1.31 -23.19 8.41
N PRO A 248 -2.02 -22.99 7.29
CA PRO A 248 -2.69 -21.73 7.03
C PRO A 248 -3.86 -21.56 8.01
N ILE A 249 -3.82 -20.51 8.83
CA ILE A 249 -4.93 -20.08 9.69
C ILE A 249 -6.06 -19.57 8.78
N VAL A 250 -5.69 -18.71 7.84
CA VAL A 250 -6.54 -18.25 6.75
C VAL A 250 -5.74 -18.43 5.46
N PRO A 251 -6.26 -19.12 4.44
CA PRO A 251 -5.56 -19.24 3.17
C PRO A 251 -5.40 -17.89 2.46
N ILE A 252 -4.27 -17.62 1.82
CA ILE A 252 -4.01 -16.34 1.11
C ILE A 252 -5.08 -16.04 0.03
N TRP A 253 -5.65 -17.07 -0.60
CA TRP A 253 -6.74 -16.87 -1.57
C TRP A 253 -7.95 -16.13 -0.97
N TYR A 254 -8.19 -16.28 0.34
CA TYR A 254 -9.23 -15.56 1.05
C TYR A 254 -9.03 -14.04 0.96
N SER A 255 -7.80 -13.56 1.16
CA SER A 255 -7.49 -12.13 1.07
C SER A 255 -7.67 -11.57 -0.33
N TYR A 256 -7.33 -12.35 -1.37
CA TYR A 256 -7.63 -11.95 -2.74
C TYR A 256 -9.13 -11.81 -2.98
N ILE A 257 -9.94 -12.76 -2.49
CA ILE A 257 -11.41 -12.68 -2.61
C ILE A 257 -11.96 -11.50 -1.79
N TYR A 258 -11.47 -11.29 -0.57
CA TYR A 258 -11.82 -10.14 0.27
C TYR A 258 -11.59 -8.82 -0.48
N PHE A 259 -10.39 -8.61 -1.03
CA PHE A 259 -10.08 -7.40 -1.77
C PHE A 259 -10.89 -7.28 -3.06
N CYS A 260 -11.08 -8.37 -3.81
CA CYS A 260 -11.90 -8.35 -5.02
C CYS A 260 -13.35 -7.91 -4.72
N ILE A 261 -13.98 -8.50 -3.71
CA ILE A 261 -15.36 -8.16 -3.32
C ILE A 261 -15.42 -6.71 -2.84
N ALA A 262 -14.53 -6.31 -1.92
CA ALA A 262 -14.51 -4.96 -1.37
C ALA A 262 -14.30 -3.89 -2.45
N VAL A 263 -13.38 -4.14 -3.39
CA VAL A 263 -13.12 -3.25 -4.53
C VAL A 263 -14.32 -3.15 -5.47
N ILE A 264 -14.98 -4.28 -5.81
CA ILE A 264 -16.17 -4.28 -6.67
C ILE A 264 -17.28 -3.44 -6.02
N VAL A 265 -17.56 -3.67 -4.73
CA VAL A 265 -18.57 -2.92 -3.97
C VAL A 265 -18.25 -1.42 -3.97
N LEU A 266 -17.01 -1.04 -3.69
CA LEU A 266 -16.59 0.36 -3.69
C LEU A 266 -16.67 1.00 -5.08
N ILE A 267 -16.31 0.28 -6.16
CA ILE A 267 -16.47 0.77 -7.53
C ILE A 267 -17.95 1.04 -7.83
N LEU A 268 -18.85 0.15 -7.43
CA LEU A 268 -20.29 0.33 -7.61
C LEU A 268 -20.82 1.54 -6.85
N PHE A 269 -20.43 1.71 -5.58
CA PHE A 269 -20.80 2.89 -4.79
C PHE A 269 -20.27 4.19 -5.41
N ASN A 270 -19.02 4.19 -5.88
CA ASN A 270 -18.44 5.34 -6.58
C ASN A 270 -19.16 5.64 -7.90
N LEU A 271 -19.56 4.62 -8.67
CA LEU A 271 -20.35 4.82 -9.89
C LEU A 271 -21.71 5.45 -9.59
N ILE A 272 -22.39 5.02 -8.52
CA ILE A 272 -23.66 5.61 -8.07
C ILE A 272 -23.44 7.06 -7.63
N ALA A 273 -22.39 7.33 -6.85
CA ALA A 273 -22.04 8.66 -6.39
C ALA A 273 -21.74 9.61 -7.57
N VAL A 274 -20.95 9.19 -8.55
CA VAL A 274 -20.65 9.98 -9.77
C VAL A 274 -21.91 10.30 -10.57
N LYS A 275 -22.89 9.38 -10.64
CA LYS A 275 -24.16 9.63 -11.33
C LYS A 275 -24.99 10.70 -10.62
N ARG A 276 -25.02 10.67 -9.28
CA ARG A 276 -25.77 11.62 -8.44
C ARG A 276 -25.05 12.95 -8.25
N PHE A 277 -23.75 13.02 -8.54
CA PHE A 277 -22.94 14.21 -8.38
C PHE A 277 -23.47 15.39 -9.22
N GLN A 278 -23.82 16.49 -8.55
CA GLN A 278 -24.22 17.74 -9.17
C GLN A 278 -23.02 18.69 -9.17
N PHE A 279 -22.41 18.87 -10.35
CA PHE A 279 -21.18 19.65 -10.51
C PHE A 279 -21.35 21.17 -10.30
N ALA A 280 -22.60 21.67 -10.23
CA ALA A 280 -22.90 23.10 -10.09
C ALA A 280 -22.52 23.69 -8.71
N ASN A 281 -22.34 22.87 -7.68
CA ASN A 281 -22.03 23.35 -6.32
C ASN A 281 -20.53 23.60 -6.07
N ILE A 282 -19.66 23.44 -7.08
CA ILE A 282 -18.20 23.60 -6.90
C ILE A 282 -17.81 25.09 -6.78
N GLU A 283 -18.59 26.02 -7.36
CA GLU A 283 -18.31 27.46 -7.30
C GLU A 283 -18.62 28.13 -5.94
N GLN A 284 -19.31 27.43 -5.03
CA GLN A 284 -19.74 28.01 -3.74
C GLN A 284 -18.82 27.66 -2.55
N VAL A 285 -17.73 26.92 -2.78
CA VAL A 285 -16.88 26.37 -1.69
C VAL A 285 -15.40 26.72 -1.85
N GLU A 286 -15.06 27.66 -2.74
CA GLU A 286 -13.75 28.36 -2.67
C GLU A 286 -13.83 29.55 -1.70
#